data_AF-A0A6V7VXU2-F1
#
_entry.id   AF-A0A6V7VXU2-F1
#
_cell.length_a   1.000
_cell.length_b   1.000
_cell.length_c   1.000
_cell.angle_alpha   90.00
_cell.angle_beta   90.00
_cell.angle_gamma   90.00
#
_symmetry.space_group_name_H-M   'P 1'
#
loop_
_entity.id
_entity.type
_entity.pdbx_description
1 polymer ?
#
loop_
_entity_poly.entity_id
_entity_poly.type
_entity_poly.pdbx_seq_one_letter_code
_entity_poly.pdbx_strand_id
1 'polypeptide(L)'
;MVRYVNLNTNIDGDLKRLNKLLTKVLILLAVVPFVSQAGLIILISFLSTNNDSANIIRILIYIYFHFTPVFNPIICILTNTPYRNAIFNRAQVNPQ
;
A
#
# COMPACT_ATOMS: atom_id res chain seq x y z
N MET A 1 1.95 34.81 -18.70
CA MET A 1 0.51 34.56 -18.45
C MET A 1 0.27 33.35 -17.55
N VAL A 2 0.94 32.20 -17.77
CA VAL A 2 0.83 30.98 -16.93
C VAL A 2 1.09 31.24 -15.42
N ARG A 3 2.08 32.08 -15.09
CA ARG A 3 2.44 32.40 -13.69
C ARG A 3 1.36 33.21 -12.93
N TYR A 4 0.57 34.01 -13.64
CA TYR A 4 -0.49 34.83 -13.04
C TYR A 4 -1.77 34.02 -12.79
N VAL A 5 -2.08 33.06 -13.66
CA VAL A 5 -3.20 32.12 -13.43
C VAL A 5 -2.90 31.24 -12.22
N ASN A 6 -1.66 30.76 -12.09
CA ASN A 6 -1.25 29.88 -10.99
C ASN A 6 -1.27 30.54 -9.60
N LEU A 7 -0.99 31.86 -9.54
CA LEU A 7 -1.11 32.66 -8.32
C LEU A 7 -2.56 32.84 -7.87
N ASN A 8 -3.51 32.88 -8.81
CA ASN A 8 -4.93 33.10 -8.53
C ASN A 8 -5.71 31.81 -8.26
N THR A 9 -5.21 30.66 -8.72
CA THR A 9 -5.90 29.37 -8.60
C THR A 9 -5.29 28.44 -7.54
N ASN A 10 -4.16 28.83 -6.91
CA ASN A 10 -3.46 28.05 -5.88
C ASN A 10 -3.04 26.62 -6.33
N ILE A 11 -3.06 26.36 -7.64
CA ILE A 11 -2.86 25.04 -8.25
C ILE A 11 -1.45 24.49 -7.97
N ASP A 12 -0.43 25.34 -7.97
CA ASP A 12 0.94 24.93 -7.62
C ASP A 12 1.06 24.38 -6.20
N GLY A 13 0.33 24.96 -5.24
CA GLY A 13 0.33 24.51 -3.84
C GLY A 13 -0.30 23.13 -3.70
N ASP A 14 -1.44 22.92 -4.37
CA ASP A 14 -2.15 21.64 -4.35
C ASP A 14 -1.40 20.53 -5.09
N LEU A 15 -0.79 20.84 -6.25
CA LEU A 15 0.06 19.88 -6.97
C LEU A 15 1.27 19.45 -6.13
N LYS A 16 1.92 20.40 -5.45
CA LYS A 16 3.06 20.10 -4.57
C LYS A 16 2.64 19.23 -3.37
N ARG A 17 1.46 19.50 -2.80
CA ARG A 17 0.88 18.69 -1.71
C ARG A 17 0.54 17.28 -2.18
N LEU A 18 -0.06 17.15 -3.35
CA LEU A 18 -0.45 15.86 -3.95
C LEU A 18 0.78 15.02 -4.29
N ASN A 19 1.81 15.64 -4.86
CA ASN A 19 3.09 14.97 -5.13
C ASN A 19 3.74 14.47 -3.83
N LYS A 20 3.76 15.30 -2.77
CA LYS A 20 4.28 14.88 -1.44
C LYS A 20 3.50 13.70 -0.84
N LEU A 21 2.18 13.65 -1.01
CA LEU A 21 1.35 12.52 -0.61
C LEU A 21 1.69 11.26 -1.42
N LEU A 22 1.79 11.39 -2.75
CA LEU A 22 2.16 10.30 -3.65
C LEU A 22 3.53 9.71 -3.29
N THR A 23 4.54 10.56 -3.04
CA THR A 23 5.88 10.11 -2.62
C THR A 23 5.84 9.31 -1.32
N LYS A 24 5.06 9.75 -0.33
CA LYS A 24 4.90 9.00 0.94
C LYS A 24 4.25 7.64 0.71
N VAL A 25 3.21 7.58 -0.12
CA VAL A 25 2.50 6.34 -0.47
C VAL A 25 3.46 5.37 -1.17
N LEU A 26 4.25 5.85 -2.12
CA LEU A 26 5.28 5.07 -2.83
C LEU A 26 6.35 4.52 -1.90
N ILE A 27 6.85 5.34 -0.96
CA ILE A 27 7.82 4.87 0.04
C ILE A 27 7.19 3.76 0.90
N LEU A 28 5.94 3.93 1.35
CA LEU A 28 5.27 2.92 2.17
C LEU A 28 5.03 1.62 1.40
N LEU A 29 4.59 1.73 0.15
CA LEU A 29 4.43 0.61 -0.79
C LEU A 29 5.74 -0.09 -1.13
N ALA A 30 6.88 0.59 -1.04
CA ALA A 30 8.18 -0.05 -1.22
C ALA A 30 8.62 -0.77 0.06
N VAL A 31 8.52 -0.11 1.23
CA VAL A 31 9.01 -0.65 2.50
C VAL A 31 8.21 -1.88 2.95
N VAL A 32 6.88 -1.87 2.81
CA VAL A 32 6.02 -2.96 3.30
C VAL A 32 6.35 -4.31 2.64
N PRO A 33 6.47 -4.42 1.31
CA PRO A 33 6.96 -5.63 0.66
C PRO A 33 8.32 -6.09 1.16
N PHE A 34 9.29 -5.18 1.33
CA PHE A 34 10.63 -5.55 1.80
C PHE A 34 10.61 -6.14 3.22
N VAL A 35 9.94 -5.48 4.15
CA VAL A 35 9.78 -5.99 5.53
C VAL A 35 9.01 -7.31 5.50
N SER A 36 8.01 -7.41 4.63
CA SER A 36 7.19 -8.62 4.57
C SER A 36 7.96 -9.85 4.10
N GLN A 37 8.74 -9.68 3.03
CA GLN A 37 9.57 -10.75 2.46
C GLN A 37 10.73 -11.12 3.40
N ALA A 38 11.29 -10.16 4.13
CA ALA A 38 12.31 -10.45 5.14
C ALA A 38 11.77 -11.36 6.25
N GLY A 39 10.56 -11.11 6.75
CA GLY A 39 9.90 -11.96 7.75
C GLY A 39 9.63 -13.37 7.22
N LEU A 40 9.21 -13.50 5.97
CA LEU A 40 9.01 -14.78 5.30
C LEU A 40 10.30 -15.61 5.22
N ILE A 41 11.42 -15.00 4.86
CA ILE A 41 12.74 -15.68 4.77
C ILE A 41 13.16 -16.22 6.13
N ILE A 42 12.95 -15.46 7.20
CA ILE A 42 13.24 -15.91 8.57
C ILE A 42 12.37 -17.12 8.92
N LEU A 43 11.09 -17.07 8.60
CA LEU A 43 10.13 -18.14 8.88
C LEU A 43 10.48 -19.44 8.11
N ILE A 44 10.90 -19.32 6.84
CA ILE A 44 11.38 -20.44 6.02
C ILE A 44 12.69 -21.02 6.59
N SER A 45 13.60 -20.16 7.06
CA SER A 45 14.86 -20.60 7.67
C SER A 45 14.60 -21.40 8.96
N PHE A 46 13.57 -21.04 9.72
CA PHE A 46 13.16 -21.75 10.94
C PHE A 46 12.48 -23.10 10.66
N LEU A 47 11.78 -23.22 9.52
CA LEU A 47 11.24 -24.49 9.03
C LEU A 47 12.34 -25.50 8.72
N SER A 48 13.48 -25.02 8.20
CA SER A 48 14.60 -25.89 7.83
C SER A 48 15.33 -26.50 9.03
N THR A 49 15.15 -25.96 10.23
CA THR A 49 15.86 -26.38 11.45
C THR A 49 15.01 -27.16 12.44
N ASN A 50 13.68 -26.99 12.44
CA ASN A 50 12.77 -27.65 13.38
C ASN A 50 11.66 -28.44 12.64
N ASN A 51 11.73 -29.76 12.69
CA ASN A 51 10.81 -30.65 11.97
C ASN A 51 9.43 -30.76 12.65
N ASP A 52 9.37 -30.65 13.98
CA ASP A 52 8.13 -30.85 14.76
C ASP A 52 7.09 -29.73 14.55
N SER A 53 7.54 -28.53 14.16
CA SER A 53 6.66 -27.38 13.88
C SER A 53 6.43 -27.13 12.39
N ALA A 54 6.88 -28.06 11.53
CA ALA A 54 6.94 -27.84 10.09
C ALA A 54 5.57 -27.58 9.44
N ASN A 55 4.53 -28.30 9.87
CA ASN A 55 3.18 -28.12 9.35
C ASN A 55 2.58 -26.77 9.73
N ILE A 56 2.79 -26.32 10.98
CA ILE A 56 2.30 -25.02 11.47
C ILE A 56 2.97 -23.89 10.70
N ILE A 57 4.29 -23.97 10.52
CA ILE A 57 5.05 -22.96 9.78
C ILE A 57 4.62 -22.90 8.31
N ARG A 58 4.36 -24.05 7.66
CA ARG A 58 3.84 -24.08 6.27
C ARG A 58 2.48 -23.40 6.14
N ILE A 59 1.57 -23.59 7.10
CA ILE A 59 0.26 -22.91 7.11
C ILE A 59 0.46 -21.40 7.27
N LEU A 60 1.35 -20.97 8.17
CA LEU A 60 1.66 -19.54 8.35
C LEU A 60 2.23 -18.91 7.08
N ILE A 61 3.17 -19.58 6.39
CA ILE A 61 3.71 -19.15 5.10
C ILE A 61 2.59 -19.00 4.05
N TYR A 62 1.68 -19.97 3.97
CA TYR A 62 0.57 -19.96 3.00
C TYR A 62 -0.37 -18.76 3.24
N ILE A 63 -0.79 -18.55 4.50
CA ILE A 63 -1.62 -17.41 4.88
C ILE A 63 -0.90 -16.10 4.56
N TYR A 64 0.38 -16.02 4.88
CA TYR A 64 1.21 -14.84 4.64
C TYR A 64 1.26 -14.43 3.17
N PHE A 65 1.50 -15.39 2.27
CA PHE A 65 1.54 -15.15 0.83
C PHE A 65 0.21 -14.61 0.29
N HIS A 66 -0.91 -15.13 0.80
CA HIS A 66 -2.24 -14.69 0.36
C HIS A 66 -2.64 -13.34 0.93
N PHE A 67 -2.14 -12.96 2.12
CA PHE A 67 -2.42 -11.66 2.72
C PHE A 67 -1.52 -10.53 2.21
N THR A 68 -0.29 -10.84 1.77
CA THR A 68 0.66 -9.84 1.25
C THR A 68 0.06 -8.90 0.18
N PRO A 69 -0.66 -9.38 -0.87
CA PRO A 69 -1.25 -8.48 -1.88
C PRO A 69 -2.39 -7.60 -1.34
N VAL A 70 -2.97 -7.92 -0.17
CA VAL A 70 -4.05 -7.15 0.46
C VAL A 70 -3.53 -5.87 1.13
N PHE A 71 -2.26 -5.82 1.53
CA PHE A 71 -1.68 -4.63 2.16
C PHE A 71 -1.57 -3.44 1.20
N ASN A 72 -1.27 -3.69 -0.08
CA ASN A 72 -1.13 -2.63 -1.09
C ASN A 72 -2.41 -1.77 -1.23
N PRO A 73 -3.60 -2.34 -1.48
CA PRO A 73 -4.83 -1.55 -1.54
C PRO A 73 -5.19 -0.90 -0.20
N ILE A 74 -4.94 -1.56 0.94
CA ILE A 74 -5.17 -0.97 2.28
C ILE A 74 -4.33 0.29 2.46
N ILE A 75 -3.04 0.22 2.16
CA ILE A 75 -2.12 1.36 2.26
C ILE A 75 -2.60 2.50 1.37
N CYS A 76 -2.95 2.20 0.11
CA CYS A 76 -3.45 3.20 -0.82
C CYS A 76 -4.75 3.87 -0.33
N ILE A 77 -5.70 3.10 0.22
CA ILE A 77 -6.96 3.63 0.77
C ILE A 77 -6.70 4.52 2.00
N LEU A 78 -5.80 4.13 2.89
CA LEU A 78 -5.53 4.86 4.13
C LEU A 78 -4.72 6.14 3.90
N THR A 79 -3.75 6.11 2.98
CA THR A 79 -2.76 7.18 2.82
C THR A 79 -3.04 8.13 1.65
N ASN A 80 -3.81 7.69 0.65
CA ASN A 80 -4.07 8.47 -0.55
C ASN A 80 -5.56 8.86 -0.65
N THR A 81 -5.89 10.08 -0.20
CA THR A 81 -7.26 10.62 -0.22
C THR A 81 -7.94 10.56 -1.59
N PRO A 82 -7.31 10.97 -2.72
CA PRO A 82 -7.96 10.82 -4.02
C PRO A 82 -8.18 9.35 -4.42
N TYR A 83 -7.28 8.44 -4.06
CA TYR A 83 -7.49 7.01 -4.28
C TYR A 83 -8.65 6.45 -3.45
N ARG A 84 -8.73 6.85 -2.17
CA ARG A 84 -9.86 6.54 -1.27
C ARG A 84 -11.18 7.02 -1.86
N ASN A 85 -11.23 8.28 -2.28
CA ASN A 85 -12.42 8.87 -2.87
C ASN A 85 -12.81 8.16 -4.18
N ALA A 86 -11.84 7.77 -5.01
CA ALA A 86 -12.12 7.01 -6.24
C ALA A 86 -12.74 5.63 -5.95
N ILE A 87 -12.33 4.94 -4.88
CA ILE A 87 -12.92 3.65 -4.50
C ILE A 87 -14.32 3.83 -3.91
N PHE A 88 -14.48 4.73 -2.94
CA PHE A 88 -15.77 4.91 -2.24
C PHE A 88 -16.81 5.66 -3.07
N ASN A 89 -16.43 6.66 -3.89
CA ASN A 89 -17.39 7.33 -4.78
C ASN A 89 -17.78 6.45 -5.95
N ARG A 90 -16.92 5.55 -6.42
CA ARG A 90 -17.28 4.56 -7.44
C ARG A 90 -18.24 3.50 -6.88
N ALA A 91 -18.17 3.21 -5.58
CA ALA A 91 -19.18 2.40 -4.88
C ALA A 91 -20.51 3.14 -4.63
N GLN A 92 -20.53 4.48 -4.77
CA GLN A 92 -21.73 5.32 -4.67
C GLN A 92 -22.35 5.67 -6.03
N VAL A 93 -21.78 5.21 -7.15
CA VAL A 93 -22.46 5.28 -8.44
C VAL A 93 -23.61 4.28 -8.39
N ASN A 94 -24.81 4.80 -8.09
CA ASN A 94 -26.05 4.06 -8.17
C ASN A 94 -26.08 3.23 -9.47
N PRO A 95 -26.46 1.95 -9.42
CA PRO A 95 -26.95 1.29 -10.62
C PRO A 95 -28.16 2.11 -11.09
N GLN A 96 -28.01 2.79 -12.22
CA GLN A 96 -29.16 3.23 -13.01
C GLN A 96 -29.70 2.03 -13.76
#